data_AF-A0A3D1BRS8-F1
#
_entry.id   AF-A0A3D1BRS8-F1
#
_cell.length_a   1.000
_cell.length_b   1.000
_cell.length_c   1.000
_cell.angle_alpha   90.00
_cell.angle_beta   90.00
_cell.angle_gamma   90.00
#
_symmetry.space_group_name_H-M   'P 1'
#
loop_
_entity.id
_entity.type
_entity.pdbx_description
1 polymer ?
#
loop_
_entity_poly.entity_id
_entity_poly.type
_entity_poly.pdbx_seq_one_letter_code
_entity_poly.pdbx_strand_id
1 'polypeptide(L)'
;MNFKIINVSYIEEVCNKSPELITEMVDIFREQVCEFKNDMKKLYEEKKYFDLGLMAHKAKSSIAIMGMDDLAAKLKELELQTKEGVKSENYIEYINDFVNQTDEAIKELDNYLLTL
;
A
#
# COMPACT_ATOMS: atom_id res chain seq x y z
N MET A 1 -5.33 -21.46 -4.17
CA MET A 1 -4.36 -20.44 -4.63
C MET A 1 -3.39 -20.17 -3.49
N ASN A 2 -2.13 -19.80 -3.79
CA ASN A 2 -1.17 -19.38 -2.77
C ASN A 2 -0.99 -17.88 -2.91
N PHE A 3 -1.65 -17.11 -2.05
CA PHE A 3 -1.50 -15.66 -1.95
C PHE A 3 -0.26 -15.37 -1.12
N LYS A 4 0.66 -14.57 -1.68
CA LYS A 4 1.98 -14.33 -1.08
C LYS A 4 2.06 -12.99 -0.39
N ILE A 5 1.26 -12.02 -0.83
CA ILE A 5 1.37 -10.63 -0.40
C ILE A 5 0.16 -10.22 0.43
N ILE A 6 -1.05 -10.58 0.00
CA ILE A 6 -2.27 -10.26 0.74
C ILE A 6 -2.65 -11.36 1.73
N ASN A 7 -3.35 -10.98 2.79
CA ASN A 7 -3.94 -11.92 3.73
C ASN A 7 -5.45 -12.02 3.52
N VAL A 8 -5.87 -12.97 2.70
CA VAL A 8 -7.30 -13.20 2.38
C VAL A 8 -8.12 -13.53 3.62
N SER A 9 -7.60 -14.35 4.53
CA SER A 9 -8.31 -14.72 5.77
C SER A 9 -8.61 -13.49 6.63
N TYR A 10 -7.67 -12.54 6.69
CA TYR A 10 -7.85 -11.28 7.41
C TYR A 10 -8.87 -10.37 6.72
N ILE A 11 -8.78 -10.23 5.40
CA ILE A 11 -9.76 -9.48 4.59
C ILE A 11 -11.18 -10.02 4.80
N GLU A 12 -11.34 -11.34 4.74
CA GLU A 12 -12.60 -12.02 5.02
C GLU A 12 -13.13 -11.70 6.43
N GLU A 13 -12.26 -11.72 7.44
CA GLU A 13 -12.64 -11.41 8.83
C GLU A 13 -13.13 -9.96 8.96
N VAL A 14 -12.39 -9.00 8.41
CA VAL A 14 -12.73 -7.57 8.44
C VAL A 14 -14.05 -7.29 7.72
N CYS A 15 -14.31 -7.98 6.61
CA CYS A 15 -15.53 -7.82 5.82
C CYS A 15 -16.68 -8.76 6.26
N ASN A 16 -16.56 -9.46 7.39
CA ASN A 16 -17.54 -10.48 7.84
C ASN A 16 -17.91 -11.50 6.74
N LYS A 17 -16.96 -11.83 5.86
CA LYS A 17 -17.11 -12.75 4.72
C LYS A 17 -18.19 -12.34 3.70
N SER A 18 -18.63 -11.08 3.70
CA SER A 18 -19.57 -10.57 2.69
C SER A 18 -18.82 -10.29 1.38
N PRO A 19 -19.17 -10.95 0.26
CA PRO A 19 -18.56 -10.68 -1.04
C PRO A 19 -18.72 -9.23 -1.49
N GLU A 20 -19.85 -8.60 -1.15
CA GLU A 20 -20.12 -7.19 -1.47
C GLU A 20 -19.14 -6.26 -0.74
N LEU A 21 -18.96 -6.47 0.58
CA LEU A 21 -18.04 -5.66 1.39
C LEU A 21 -16.58 -5.89 0.98
N ILE A 22 -16.22 -7.12 0.62
CA ILE A 22 -14.87 -7.44 0.12
C ILE A 22 -14.62 -6.69 -1.20
N THR A 23 -15.58 -6.73 -2.13
CA THR A 23 -15.45 -6.05 -3.43
C THR A 23 -15.31 -4.53 -3.24
N GLU A 24 -16.18 -3.91 -2.43
CA GLU A 24 -16.11 -2.48 -2.13
C GLU A 24 -14.76 -2.10 -1.49
N MET A 25 -14.27 -2.90 -0.55
CA MET A 25 -12.99 -2.64 0.10
C MET A 25 -11.81 -2.74 -0.89
N VAL A 26 -11.85 -3.71 -1.80
CA VAL A 26 -10.83 -3.86 -2.86
C VAL A 26 -10.85 -2.68 -3.83
N ASP A 27 -12.04 -2.18 -4.19
CA ASP A 27 -12.17 -1.02 -5.07
C ASP A 27 -11.61 0.24 -4.42
N ILE A 28 -11.95 0.50 -3.14
CA ILE A 28 -11.38 1.61 -2.36
C ILE A 28 -9.86 1.50 -2.29
N PHE A 29 -9.34 0.29 -2.04
CA PHE A 29 -7.89 0.05 -1.99
C PHE A 29 -7.21 0.38 -3.31
N ARG A 30 -7.79 0.00 -4.46
CA ARG A 30 -7.23 0.31 -5.79
C ARG A 30 -7.16 1.80 -6.06
N GLU A 31 -8.22 2.53 -5.76
CA GLU A 31 -8.28 3.98 -5.93
C GLU A 31 -7.20 4.67 -5.09
N GLN A 32 -7.10 4.28 -3.82
CA GLN A 32 -6.10 4.81 -2.89
C GLN A 32 -4.67 4.51 -3.35
N VAL A 33 -4.37 3.26 -3.72
CA VAL A 33 -3.05 2.87 -4.22
C VAL A 33 -2.68 3.68 -5.46
N CYS A 34 -3.61 3.91 -6.38
CA CYS A 34 -3.36 4.72 -7.57
C CYS A 34 -3.03 6.17 -7.22
N GLU A 35 -3.79 6.80 -6.32
CA GLU A 35 -3.52 8.14 -5.78
C GLU A 35 -2.13 8.19 -5.15
N PHE A 36 -1.83 7.28 -4.22
CA PHE A 36 -0.57 7.26 -3.48
C PHE A 36 0.63 7.08 -4.39
N LYS A 37 0.55 6.19 -5.40
CA LYS A 37 1.63 5.99 -6.38
C LYS A 37 2.00 7.28 -7.11
N ASN A 38 0.98 8.01 -7.57
CA ASN A 38 1.18 9.24 -8.32
C ASN A 38 1.74 10.34 -7.42
N ASP A 39 1.16 10.51 -6.23
CA ASP A 39 1.55 11.54 -5.29
C ASP A 39 2.96 11.31 -4.73
N MET A 40 3.30 10.08 -4.34
CA MET A 40 4.64 9.76 -3.84
C MET A 40 5.72 10.07 -4.88
N LYS A 41 5.52 9.67 -6.14
CA LYS A 41 6.46 9.96 -7.23
C LYS A 41 6.61 11.46 -7.44
N LYS A 42 5.50 12.19 -7.52
CA LYS A 42 5.50 13.64 -7.69
C LYS A 42 6.23 14.35 -6.54
N LEU A 43 5.93 13.99 -5.30
CA LEU A 43 6.56 14.59 -4.11
C LEU A 43 8.06 14.30 -4.06
N TYR A 44 8.49 13.11 -4.47
CA TYR A 44 9.90 12.77 -4.60
C TYR A 44 10.61 13.60 -5.68
N GLU A 45 10.03 13.71 -6.87
CA GLU A 45 10.57 14.50 -7.99
C GLU A 45 10.67 16.00 -7.66
N GLU A 46 9.68 16.54 -6.94
CA GLU A 46 9.66 17.92 -6.45
C GLU A 46 10.55 18.12 -5.20
N LYS A 47 11.20 17.06 -4.69
CA LYS A 47 12.00 17.05 -3.46
C LYS A 47 11.25 17.51 -2.20
N LYS A 48 9.93 17.34 -2.20
CA LYS A 48 9.05 17.63 -1.05
C LYS A 48 9.03 16.45 -0.09
N TYR A 49 10.18 16.16 0.51
CA TYR A 49 10.36 14.93 1.29
C TYR A 49 9.51 14.86 2.55
N PHE A 50 9.30 15.98 3.26
CA PHE A 50 8.41 15.97 4.43
C PHE A 50 6.99 15.53 4.05
N ASP A 51 6.45 16.05 2.95
CA ASP A 51 5.14 15.68 2.43
C ASP A 51 5.12 14.23 1.91
N LEU A 52 6.23 13.75 1.32
CA LEU A 52 6.39 12.33 0.96
C LEU A 52 6.25 11.42 2.20
N GLY A 53 6.81 11.84 3.34
CA GLY A 53 6.65 11.15 4.62
C GLY A 53 5.20 11.09 5.10
N LEU A 54 4.47 12.20 4.98
CA LEU A 54 3.04 12.23 5.30
C LEU A 54 2.21 11.34 4.36
N MET A 55 2.58 11.29 3.08
CA MET A 55 1.97 10.37 2.12
C MET A 55 2.23 8.90 2.48
N ALA A 56 3.46 8.57 2.88
CA ALA A 56 3.80 7.23 3.37
C ALA A 56 2.99 6.84 4.62
N HIS A 57 2.80 7.78 5.56
CA HIS A 57 1.93 7.58 6.72
C HIS A 57 0.48 7.29 6.33
N LYS A 58 -0.08 8.06 5.39
CA LYS A 58 -1.46 7.88 4.89
C LYS A 58 -1.62 6.51 4.22
N ALA A 59 -0.66 6.12 3.37
CA ALA A 59 -0.69 4.85 2.65
C ALA A 59 -0.60 3.63 3.58
N LYS A 60 0.22 3.72 4.63
CA LYS A 60 0.51 2.62 5.58
C LYS A 60 -0.74 1.92 6.11
N SER A 61 -1.76 2.66 6.54
CA SER A 61 -2.98 2.05 7.08
C SER A 61 -3.78 1.29 6.01
N SER A 62 -3.86 1.82 4.80
CA SER A 62 -4.51 1.13 3.67
C SER A 62 -3.81 -0.19 3.33
N ILE A 63 -2.47 -0.17 3.31
CA ILE A 63 -1.64 -1.36 3.09
C ILE A 63 -1.82 -2.42 4.20
N ALA A 64 -1.84 -2.00 5.46
CA ALA A 64 -2.02 -2.91 6.58
C ALA A 64 -3.40 -3.61 6.56
N ILE A 65 -4.46 -2.93 6.10
CA ILE A 65 -5.80 -3.53 6.00
C ILE A 65 -5.83 -4.70 5.00
N MET A 66 -4.94 -4.72 4.00
CA MET A 66 -4.80 -5.87 3.09
C MET A 66 -3.92 -7.01 3.66
N GLY A 67 -3.42 -6.87 4.89
CA GLY A 67 -2.52 -7.82 5.54
C GLY A 67 -1.07 -7.75 5.04
N MET A 68 -0.68 -6.63 4.41
CA MET A 68 0.66 -6.42 3.85
C MET A 68 1.61 -5.78 4.89
N ASP A 69 1.78 -6.44 6.04
CA ASP A 69 2.46 -5.87 7.22
C ASP A 69 3.91 -5.45 6.96
N ASP A 70 4.64 -6.22 6.16
CA ASP A 70 6.03 -5.93 5.80
C ASP A 70 6.15 -4.62 5.01
N LEU A 71 5.24 -4.38 4.06
CA LEU A 71 5.21 -3.12 3.30
C LEU A 71 4.77 -1.95 4.19
N ALA A 72 3.78 -2.16 5.06
CA ALA A 72 3.36 -1.15 6.03
C ALA A 72 4.52 -0.73 6.97
N ALA A 73 5.36 -1.69 7.38
CA ALA A 73 6.57 -1.42 8.17
C ALA A 73 7.60 -0.58 7.39
N LYS A 74 7.83 -0.89 6.11
CA LYS A 74 8.72 -0.09 5.24
C LYS A 74 8.20 1.33 5.00
N LEU A 75 6.89 1.51 4.85
CA LEU A 75 6.29 2.85 4.76
C LEU A 75 6.48 3.66 6.04
N LYS A 76 6.40 3.01 7.20
CA LYS A 76 6.74 3.64 8.48
C LYS A 76 8.22 4.04 8.54
N GLU A 77 9.11 3.25 7.98
CA GLU A 77 10.53 3.62 7.89
C GLU A 77 10.73 4.83 6.98
N LEU A 78 10.11 4.86 5.80
CA LEU A 78 10.13 6.03 4.91
C LEU A 78 9.58 7.29 5.62
N GLU A 79 8.45 7.17 6.32
CA GLU A 79 7.86 8.25 7.12
C GLU A 79 8.88 8.83 8.12
N LEU A 80 9.62 7.98 8.83
CA LEU A 80 10.62 8.43 9.81
C LEU A 80 11.84 9.07 9.12
N GLN A 81 12.37 8.42 8.07
CA GLN A 81 13.57 8.90 7.38
C GLN A 81 13.34 10.26 6.70
N THR A 82 12.18 10.44 6.08
CA THR A 82 11.78 11.72 5.47
C THR A 82 11.58 12.83 6.50
N LYS A 83 11.00 12.51 7.66
CA LYS A 83 10.81 13.47 8.77
C LYS A 83 12.14 13.93 9.38
N GLU A 84 13.11 13.03 9.48
CA GLU A 84 14.46 13.33 9.96
C GLU A 84 15.37 13.94 8.88
N GLY A 85 14.97 13.86 7.60
CA GLY A 85 15.73 14.37 6.47
C GLY A 85 16.99 13.57 6.17
N VAL A 86 16.99 12.26 6.47
CA VAL A 86 18.15 11.35 6.31
C VAL A 86 17.92 10.32 5.21
N LYS A 87 19.00 9.82 4.61
CA LYS A 87 18.98 8.74 3.60
C LYS A 87 18.06 9.03 2.39
N SER A 88 18.02 10.28 1.94
CA SER A 88 17.17 10.71 0.82
C SER A 88 17.44 9.98 -0.50
N GLU A 89 18.66 9.46 -0.67
CA GLU A 89 19.07 8.60 -1.77
C GLU A 89 18.25 7.29 -1.85
N ASN A 90 17.70 6.83 -0.73
CA ASN A 90 16.95 5.56 -0.67
C ASN A 90 15.44 5.76 -0.82
N TYR A 91 14.91 6.99 -0.76
CA TYR A 91 13.46 7.21 -0.79
C TYR A 91 12.79 6.64 -2.04
N ILE A 92 13.48 6.70 -3.18
CA ILE A 92 12.98 6.12 -4.43
C ILE A 92 12.83 4.60 -4.36
N GLU A 93 13.67 3.91 -3.58
CA GLU A 93 13.59 2.46 -3.41
C GLU A 93 12.32 2.07 -2.66
N TYR A 94 11.95 2.81 -1.61
CA TYR A 94 10.67 2.60 -0.91
C TYR A 94 9.47 2.85 -1.83
N ILE A 95 9.52 3.88 -2.66
CA ILE A 95 8.44 4.20 -3.61
C ILE A 95 8.32 3.08 -4.65
N ASN A 96 9.43 2.61 -5.20
CA ASN A 96 9.44 1.51 -6.16
C ASN A 96 8.94 0.20 -5.54
N ASP A 97 9.34 -0.10 -4.32
CA ASP A 97 8.87 -1.28 -3.59
C ASP A 97 7.37 -1.19 -3.30
N PHE A 98 6.87 -0.03 -2.88
CA PHE A 98 5.44 0.24 -2.74
C PHE A 98 4.68 0.01 -4.05
N VAL A 99 5.18 0.54 -5.17
CA VAL A 99 4.54 0.36 -6.48
C VAL A 99 4.47 -1.13 -6.84
N ASN A 100 5.60 -1.83 -6.79
CA ASN A 100 5.70 -3.23 -7.19
C ASN A 100 4.82 -4.15 -6.34
N GLN A 101 4.88 -4.00 -5.01
CA GLN A 101 4.12 -4.85 -4.10
C GLN A 101 2.61 -4.60 -4.18
N THR A 102 2.19 -3.35 -4.34
CA THR A 102 0.75 -3.04 -4.49
C THR A 102 0.20 -3.43 -5.86
N ASP A 103 1.00 -3.37 -6.93
CA ASP A 103 0.61 -3.92 -8.24
C ASP A 103 0.38 -5.44 -8.15
N GLU A 104 1.26 -6.15 -7.45
CA GLU A 104 1.10 -7.59 -7.26
C GLU A 104 -0.07 -7.93 -6.31
N ALA A 105 -0.26 -7.16 -5.24
CA ALA A 105 -1.41 -7.29 -4.35
C ALA A 105 -2.74 -7.11 -5.12
N ILE A 106 -2.84 -6.12 -6.02
CA ILE A 106 -4.03 -5.92 -6.84
C ILE A 106 -4.32 -7.14 -7.72
N LYS A 107 -3.29 -7.77 -8.32
CA LYS A 107 -3.48 -9.01 -9.09
C LYS A 107 -3.94 -10.17 -8.21
N GLU A 108 -3.39 -10.29 -7.00
CA GLU A 108 -3.83 -11.31 -6.04
C GLU A 108 -5.30 -11.09 -5.64
N LEU A 109 -5.70 -9.84 -5.41
CA LEU A 109 -7.09 -9.46 -5.12
C LEU A 109 -8.01 -9.72 -6.31
N ASP A 110 -7.62 -9.38 -7.54
CA ASP A 110 -8.37 -9.72 -8.77
C ASP A 110 -8.65 -11.23 -8.86
N ASN A 111 -7.60 -12.03 -8.66
CA ASN A 111 -7.73 -13.49 -8.67
C ASN A 111 -8.65 -14.00 -7.56
N TYR A 112 -8.61 -13.39 -6.39
CA TYR A 112 -9.49 -13.74 -5.29
C TYR A 112 -10.95 -13.37 -5.56
N LEU A 113 -11.23 -12.18 -6.11
CA LEU A 113 -12.58 -11.75 -6.47
C LEU A 113 -13.23 -12.69 -7.50
N LEU A 114 -12.45 -13.32 -8.39
CA LEU A 114 -12.95 -14.34 -9.32
C LEU A 114 -13.39 -15.66 -8.65
N THR A 115 -13.09 -15.83 -7.35
CA THR A 115 -13.44 -17.02 -6.56
C THR A 115 -14.62 -16.81 -5.62
N LEU A 116 -15.09 -15.58 -5.47
CA LEU A 116 -16.29 -15.21 -4.71
C LEU A 116 -17.56 -15.55 -5.49
#